data_AF-A0A9X4NYH3-F1
#
_entry.id   AF-A0A9X4NYH3-F1
#
_cell.length_a   1.000
_cell.length_b   1.000
_cell.length_c   1.000
_cell.angle_alpha   90.00
_cell.angle_beta   90.00
_cell.angle_gamma   90.00
#
_symmetry.space_group_name_H-M   'P 1'
#
loop_
_entity.id
_entity.type
_entity.pdbx_description
1 polymer ?
#
loop_
_entity_poly.entity_id
_entity_poly.type
_entity_poly.pdbx_seq_one_letter_code
_entity_poly.pdbx_strand_id
1 'polypeptide(L)'
;RAGEAPWYLPTFNHNNLDLSTAAAGDARDLDDDSGSPYVTHPGDGTEDYWDENVTYINGDNGTTWHGASNGVERTTAQNLQQQRPVMTIQQWSELQPYQQIGDFWVVDHTTGWAYWASLLEPGEASSYLLDAAEMTAAIEDTVFNGSYYYGIHVDSQLISPDHSDDFLADGDSRLADFLTGIQNNSMDDSGSSNPRAEVDSPPSAFNFSTMNPGRIFTMANEQYRYLEEMADGNHMIIRNDTIRNVSWNEQETELTSWYGGLDGEVQAIVQPIANEFTTGMISFADAGLDAQNWMVNNLTSNPEVVGDITQVISGGTRRAFALSLADLDRLSRTEGIGFPNSAARGGFGWWWLRTPVSVTYGWGLGSHGTLGGNGRAFSGTNVGIRPALIINQAK
;
A
#
# COMPACT_ATOMS: atom_id res chain seq x y z
N ARG A 1 -13.05 16.00 -9.48
CA ARG A 1 -12.04 16.43 -10.53
C ARG A 1 -11.66 15.18 -11.33
N ALA A 2 -11.71 15.20 -12.67
CA ALA A 2 -11.40 13.99 -13.45
C ALA A 2 -9.94 13.53 -13.21
N GLY A 3 -9.78 12.37 -12.56
CA GLY A 3 -8.47 11.76 -12.26
C GLY A 3 -7.95 11.90 -10.84
N GLU A 4 -8.65 12.60 -9.94
CA GLU A 4 -8.33 12.62 -8.50
C GLU A 4 -9.32 11.71 -7.75
N ALA A 5 -8.82 10.90 -6.82
CA ALA A 5 -9.65 10.04 -5.98
C ALA A 5 -10.62 10.88 -5.12
N PRO A 6 -11.87 10.41 -4.93
CA PRO A 6 -12.88 11.16 -4.20
C PRO A 6 -12.50 11.28 -2.72
N TRP A 7 -12.98 12.35 -2.08
CA TRP A 7 -12.87 12.53 -0.64
C TRP A 7 -14.03 11.82 0.06
N TYR A 8 -13.76 11.30 1.25
CA TYR A 8 -14.76 10.68 2.12
C TYR A 8 -14.63 11.25 3.54
N LEU A 9 -15.73 11.24 4.29
CA LEU A 9 -15.70 11.45 5.73
C LEU A 9 -15.53 10.09 6.42
N PRO A 10 -14.43 9.84 7.16
CA PRO A 10 -14.28 8.60 7.90
C PRO A 10 -15.43 8.38 8.89
N THR A 11 -15.86 7.13 9.02
CA THR A 11 -17.00 6.76 9.86
C THR A 11 -16.82 7.21 11.32
N PHE A 12 -17.93 7.58 11.95
CA PHE A 12 -18.00 7.77 13.40
C PHE A 12 -18.22 6.43 14.13
N ASN A 13 -18.76 5.42 13.45
CA ASN A 13 -18.96 4.07 13.98
C ASN A 13 -17.68 3.24 13.88
N HIS A 14 -17.06 2.96 15.04
CA HIS A 14 -15.86 2.12 15.16
C HIS A 14 -16.17 0.76 15.79
N ASN A 15 -17.45 0.41 15.96
CA ASN A 15 -17.87 -0.88 16.49
C ASN A 15 -17.89 -1.89 15.34
N ASN A 16 -16.97 -2.84 15.35
CA ASN A 16 -16.85 -3.87 14.31
C ASN A 16 -17.99 -4.92 14.31
N LEU A 17 -18.90 -4.86 15.28
CA LEU A 17 -20.10 -5.71 15.34
C LEU A 17 -21.37 -4.96 14.93
N ASP A 18 -21.23 -3.70 14.50
CA ASP A 18 -22.32 -2.81 14.13
C ASP A 18 -22.21 -2.51 12.64
N LEU A 19 -23.13 -3.07 11.85
CA LEU A 19 -23.11 -2.95 10.39
C LEU A 19 -23.70 -1.63 9.90
N SER A 20 -24.14 -0.75 10.82
CA SER A 20 -24.66 0.56 10.44
C SER A 20 -23.60 1.36 9.68
N THR A 21 -24.05 1.96 8.58
CA THR A 21 -23.19 2.61 7.61
C THR A 21 -23.32 4.13 7.65
N ALA A 22 -22.20 4.79 7.44
CA ALA A 22 -22.07 6.23 7.33
C ALA A 22 -22.39 6.73 5.91
N ALA A 23 -23.45 6.21 5.29
CA ALA A 23 -23.75 6.45 3.87
C ALA A 23 -24.31 7.87 3.64
N ALA A 24 -23.68 8.65 2.77
CA ALA A 24 -24.13 9.99 2.41
C ALA A 24 -25.28 9.95 1.39
N GLY A 25 -26.14 10.97 1.39
CA GLY A 25 -27.15 11.15 0.35
C GLY A 25 -28.48 10.44 0.60
N ASP A 26 -29.12 10.03 -0.49
CA ASP A 26 -30.40 9.29 -0.49
C ASP A 26 -30.23 7.79 -0.13
N ALA A 27 -28.99 7.34 0.11
CA ALA A 27 -28.71 6.00 0.58
C ALA A 27 -29.42 5.77 1.92
N ARG A 28 -30.06 4.60 2.08
CA ARG A 28 -30.70 4.22 3.35
C ARG A 28 -29.92 3.08 3.96
N ASP A 29 -29.50 3.26 5.21
CA ASP A 29 -29.00 2.17 6.03
C ASP A 29 -30.14 1.18 6.28
N LEU A 30 -29.99 -0.07 5.81
CA LEU A 30 -31.07 -1.06 5.83
C LEU A 30 -31.06 -1.95 7.07
N ASP A 31 -30.16 -1.70 8.04
CA ASP A 31 -30.12 -2.44 9.30
C ASP A 31 -31.29 -2.03 10.23
N ASP A 32 -32.49 -2.51 9.89
CA ASP A 32 -33.78 -2.11 10.49
C ASP A 32 -34.20 -2.94 11.72
N ASP A 33 -33.41 -3.95 12.11
CA ASP A 33 -33.74 -4.88 13.21
C ASP A 33 -33.85 -4.17 14.59
N SER A 34 -33.42 -2.91 14.69
CA SER A 34 -33.42 -2.12 15.93
C SER A 34 -34.53 -1.06 16.04
N GLY A 35 -35.30 -0.79 14.98
CA GLY A 35 -36.28 0.31 14.96
C GLY A 35 -35.65 1.71 15.14
N SER A 36 -34.34 1.83 14.95
CA SER A 36 -33.61 3.10 14.95
C SER A 36 -33.91 3.87 13.66
N PRO A 37 -34.09 5.22 13.70
CA PRO A 37 -34.25 6.00 12.47
C PRO A 37 -33.01 5.82 11.57
N TYR A 38 -33.25 5.66 10.27
CA TYR A 38 -32.22 5.58 9.23
C TYR A 38 -31.08 6.59 9.49
N VAL A 39 -29.87 6.09 9.72
CA VAL A 39 -28.71 6.94 9.95
C VAL A 39 -28.05 7.21 8.61
N THR A 40 -28.58 8.19 7.89
CA THR A 40 -28.00 8.63 6.62
C THR A 40 -27.14 9.86 6.89
N HIS A 41 -25.90 9.83 6.44
CA HIS A 41 -25.07 11.03 6.40
C HIS A 41 -25.72 12.06 5.44
N PRO A 42 -25.62 13.38 5.69
CA PRO A 42 -25.95 14.43 4.74
C PRO A 42 -25.28 14.19 3.40
N GLY A 43 -25.97 14.58 2.35
CA GLY A 43 -25.57 14.42 0.97
C GLY A 43 -26.79 14.59 0.08
N ASP A 44 -26.57 14.87 -1.19
CA ASP A 44 -27.59 14.75 -2.24
C ASP A 44 -27.38 13.49 -3.09
N GLY A 45 -26.47 12.61 -2.66
CA GLY A 45 -26.13 11.37 -3.37
C GLY A 45 -25.28 11.60 -4.63
N THR A 46 -24.72 12.80 -4.82
CA THR A 46 -23.82 13.08 -5.93
C THR A 46 -22.39 12.61 -5.64
N GLU A 47 -21.64 12.33 -6.71
CA GLU A 47 -20.20 12.09 -6.61
C GLU A 47 -19.47 13.31 -6.01
N ASP A 48 -18.31 13.09 -5.38
CA ASP A 48 -17.47 14.15 -4.81
C ASP A 48 -18.17 15.06 -3.77
N TYR A 49 -19.14 14.54 -3.00
CA TYR A 49 -19.87 15.33 -1.99
C TYR A 49 -18.98 15.96 -0.89
N TRP A 50 -17.91 15.25 -0.48
CA TRP A 50 -17.04 15.72 0.60
C TRP A 50 -15.94 16.64 0.08
N ASP A 51 -15.74 17.75 0.78
CA ASP A 51 -14.64 18.68 0.49
C ASP A 51 -13.30 18.21 1.06
N GLU A 52 -12.21 18.69 0.47
CA GLU A 52 -10.84 18.42 0.90
C GLU A 52 -10.55 18.99 2.29
N ASN A 53 -10.01 18.14 3.19
CA ASN A 53 -9.49 18.50 4.51
C ASN A 53 -10.47 19.28 5.42
N VAL A 54 -11.76 18.96 5.36
CA VAL A 54 -12.78 19.59 6.22
C VAL A 54 -13.02 18.76 7.47
N THR A 55 -13.01 19.41 8.64
CA THR A 55 -13.32 18.79 9.93
C THR A 55 -14.79 18.97 10.30
N TYR A 56 -15.43 17.86 10.65
CA TYR A 56 -16.80 17.77 11.14
C TYR A 56 -16.80 17.30 12.59
N ILE A 57 -17.69 17.89 13.39
CA ILE A 57 -17.84 17.58 14.82
C ILE A 57 -19.22 16.98 15.05
N ASN A 58 -19.28 15.83 15.74
CA ASN A 58 -20.56 15.20 16.05
C ASN A 58 -21.37 16.05 17.05
N GLY A 59 -22.65 16.26 16.77
CA GLY A 59 -23.55 17.11 17.55
C GLY A 59 -23.51 18.59 17.18
N ASP A 60 -22.55 19.05 16.38
CA ASP A 60 -22.48 20.43 15.94
C ASP A 60 -23.54 20.74 14.88
N ASN A 61 -24.08 21.96 14.95
CA ASN A 61 -25.16 22.45 14.09
C ASN A 61 -26.42 21.56 14.09
N GLY A 62 -26.61 20.73 15.14
CA GLY A 62 -27.73 19.80 15.25
C GLY A 62 -27.58 18.51 14.43
N THR A 63 -26.41 18.25 13.84
CA THR A 63 -26.12 17.00 13.12
C THR A 63 -25.65 15.95 14.11
N THR A 64 -26.33 14.81 14.21
CA THR A 64 -25.92 13.69 15.06
C THR A 64 -25.59 12.49 14.19
N TRP A 65 -24.34 12.05 14.24
CA TRP A 65 -23.84 10.87 13.55
C TRP A 65 -23.88 9.66 14.50
N HIS A 66 -24.27 8.51 13.97
CA HIS A 66 -24.25 7.26 14.72
C HIS A 66 -22.82 6.81 15.03
N GLY A 67 -22.68 5.99 16.08
CA GLY A 67 -21.41 5.34 16.41
C GLY A 67 -20.42 6.15 17.27
N ALA A 68 -20.69 7.44 17.54
CA ALA A 68 -19.85 8.27 18.40
C ALA A 68 -20.64 9.23 19.30
N SER A 69 -20.04 9.67 20.40
CA SER A 69 -20.58 10.72 21.28
C SER A 69 -20.47 12.11 20.64
N ASN A 70 -21.28 13.06 21.12
CA ASN A 70 -21.14 14.48 20.77
C ASN A 70 -19.73 15.01 21.09
N GLY A 71 -19.20 15.87 20.24
CA GLY A 71 -17.88 16.48 20.35
C GLY A 71 -16.74 15.67 19.72
N VAL A 72 -17.00 14.46 19.20
CA VAL A 72 -15.99 13.71 18.45
C VAL A 72 -15.77 14.38 17.09
N GLU A 73 -14.50 14.52 16.70
CA GLU A 73 -14.09 15.14 15.44
C GLU A 73 -13.67 14.10 14.40
N ARG A 74 -13.99 14.37 13.13
CA ARG A 74 -13.53 13.64 11.96
C ARG A 74 -13.14 14.63 10.88
N THR A 75 -11.98 14.45 10.29
CA THR A 75 -11.55 15.23 9.12
C THR A 75 -11.67 14.37 7.89
N THR A 76 -12.18 14.94 6.79
CA THR A 76 -12.26 14.24 5.51
C THR A 76 -10.87 13.74 5.09
N ALA A 77 -10.86 12.56 4.47
CA ALA A 77 -9.68 11.92 3.94
C ALA A 77 -9.90 11.60 2.46
N GLN A 78 -8.81 11.43 1.71
CA GLN A 78 -8.88 11.05 0.31
C GLN A 78 -8.82 9.52 0.19
N ASN A 79 -9.64 8.95 -0.69
CA ASN A 79 -9.53 7.53 -1.02
C ASN A 79 -8.20 7.22 -1.73
N LEU A 80 -7.80 5.95 -1.71
CA LEU A 80 -6.71 5.47 -2.54
C LEU A 80 -7.02 5.69 -4.02
N GLN A 81 -6.00 6.14 -4.76
CA GLN A 81 -6.12 6.36 -6.20
C GLN A 81 -6.19 5.03 -6.94
N GLN A 82 -7.30 4.80 -7.63
CA GLN A 82 -7.46 3.61 -8.46
C GLN A 82 -6.46 3.62 -9.62
N GLN A 83 -5.66 2.55 -9.72
CA GLN A 83 -4.58 2.39 -10.70
C GLN A 83 -5.05 1.76 -12.01
N ARG A 84 -6.14 0.97 -11.99
CA ARG A 84 -6.66 0.24 -13.15
C ARG A 84 -8.19 0.25 -13.16
N PRO A 85 -8.84 0.21 -14.34
CA PRO A 85 -10.27 -0.07 -14.42
C PRO A 85 -10.64 -1.35 -13.67
N VAL A 86 -11.86 -1.37 -13.16
CA VAL A 86 -12.45 -2.55 -12.53
C VAL A 86 -12.37 -3.73 -13.50
N MET A 87 -12.03 -4.91 -12.99
CA MET A 87 -11.93 -6.13 -13.80
C MET A 87 -12.54 -7.33 -13.09
N THR A 88 -12.90 -8.34 -13.85
CA THR A 88 -13.33 -9.64 -13.30
C THR A 88 -12.15 -10.42 -12.74
N ILE A 89 -12.40 -11.32 -11.80
CA ILE A 89 -11.37 -12.24 -11.28
C ILE A 89 -10.74 -13.11 -12.40
N GLN A 90 -11.46 -13.31 -13.51
CA GLN A 90 -10.89 -13.93 -14.70
C GLN A 90 -9.86 -13.07 -15.40
N GLN A 91 -10.20 -11.83 -15.73
CA GLN A 91 -9.26 -10.89 -16.34
C GLN A 91 -8.05 -10.66 -15.44
N TRP A 92 -8.26 -10.58 -14.13
CA TRP A 92 -7.19 -10.49 -13.15
C TRP A 92 -6.24 -11.70 -13.23
N SER A 93 -6.76 -12.93 -13.36
CA SER A 93 -5.92 -14.14 -13.46
C SER A 93 -5.08 -14.21 -14.75
N GLU A 94 -5.41 -13.40 -15.75
CA GLU A 94 -4.69 -13.29 -17.02
C GLU A 94 -3.55 -12.25 -16.98
N LEU A 95 -3.49 -11.43 -15.92
CA LEU A 95 -2.41 -10.47 -15.69
C LEU A 95 -1.08 -11.18 -15.36
N GLN A 96 0.03 -10.50 -15.61
CA GLN A 96 1.32 -10.98 -15.10
C GLN A 96 1.33 -10.91 -13.55
N PRO A 97 2.05 -11.79 -12.84
CA PRO A 97 2.03 -11.84 -11.36
C PRO A 97 2.28 -10.49 -10.68
N TYR A 98 3.22 -9.69 -11.21
CA TYR A 98 3.55 -8.36 -10.67
C TYR A 98 2.47 -7.28 -10.93
N GLN A 99 1.48 -7.58 -11.78
CA GLN A 99 0.37 -6.68 -12.12
C GLN A 99 -0.92 -7.04 -11.38
N GLN A 100 -0.97 -8.22 -10.76
CA GLN A 100 -2.14 -8.76 -10.08
C GLN A 100 -2.38 -8.13 -8.71
N ILE A 101 -1.39 -7.44 -8.12
CA ILE A 101 -1.52 -6.74 -6.85
C ILE A 101 -1.38 -5.23 -7.07
N GLY A 102 -2.31 -4.46 -6.52
CA GLY A 102 -2.32 -3.00 -6.59
C GLY A 102 -3.69 -2.41 -6.25
N ASP A 103 -3.77 -1.08 -6.36
CA ASP A 103 -4.92 -0.32 -5.92
C ASP A 103 -6.04 -0.33 -6.98
N PHE A 104 -6.76 -1.45 -7.09
CA PHE A 104 -7.89 -1.60 -8.00
C PHE A 104 -8.86 -2.70 -7.53
N TRP A 105 -10.09 -2.65 -8.05
CA TRP A 105 -11.15 -3.61 -7.71
C TRP A 105 -11.19 -4.79 -8.67
N VAL A 106 -11.36 -5.99 -8.09
CA VAL A 106 -11.53 -7.26 -8.78
C VAL A 106 -12.87 -7.88 -8.39
N VAL A 107 -13.72 -8.14 -9.39
CA VAL A 107 -15.09 -8.64 -9.18
C VAL A 107 -15.12 -10.16 -9.33
N ASP A 108 -15.55 -10.84 -8.29
CA ASP A 108 -16.01 -12.23 -8.38
C ASP A 108 -17.45 -12.26 -8.88
N HIS A 109 -17.60 -12.49 -10.18
CA HIS A 109 -18.90 -12.61 -10.83
C HIS A 109 -19.74 -13.82 -10.37
N THR A 110 -19.15 -14.78 -9.65
CA THR A 110 -19.87 -15.96 -9.12
C THR A 110 -20.74 -15.58 -7.94
N THR A 111 -20.20 -14.74 -7.05
CA THR A 111 -20.84 -14.33 -5.80
C THR A 111 -21.39 -12.90 -5.86
N GLY A 112 -20.88 -12.07 -6.78
CA GLY A 112 -21.19 -10.65 -6.90
C GLY A 112 -20.31 -9.76 -6.03
N TRP A 113 -19.39 -10.33 -5.23
CA TRP A 113 -18.46 -9.56 -4.41
C TRP A 113 -17.38 -8.86 -5.27
N ALA A 114 -16.96 -7.68 -4.81
CA ALA A 114 -15.80 -6.98 -5.33
C ALA A 114 -14.73 -6.89 -4.24
N TYR A 115 -13.51 -7.24 -4.58
CA TYR A 115 -12.36 -7.26 -3.67
C TYR A 115 -11.33 -6.21 -4.11
N TRP A 116 -10.70 -5.55 -3.15
CA TRP A 116 -9.58 -4.67 -3.40
C TRP A 116 -8.29 -5.49 -3.54
N ALA A 117 -7.52 -5.24 -4.59
CA ALA A 117 -6.36 -6.08 -4.96
C ALA A 117 -5.05 -5.69 -4.24
N SER A 118 -5.13 -5.06 -3.07
CA SER A 118 -4.00 -4.79 -2.18
C SER A 118 -4.48 -4.80 -0.72
N LEU A 119 -3.55 -4.94 0.23
CA LEU A 119 -3.86 -4.78 1.65
C LEU A 119 -4.12 -3.29 1.93
N LEU A 120 -5.21 -2.98 2.63
CA LEU A 120 -5.48 -1.64 3.14
C LEU A 120 -4.77 -1.43 4.47
N GLU A 121 -3.98 -0.36 4.58
CA GLU A 121 -3.35 0.02 5.84
C GLU A 121 -4.34 0.77 6.75
N PRO A 122 -4.11 0.81 8.08
CA PRO A 122 -4.93 1.57 9.00
C PRO A 122 -5.11 3.04 8.58
N GLY A 123 -6.36 3.43 8.34
CA GLY A 123 -6.73 4.79 7.94
C GLY A 123 -6.85 4.99 6.43
N GLU A 124 -6.52 3.99 5.62
CA GLU A 124 -6.79 4.00 4.18
C GLU A 124 -8.23 3.56 3.91
N ALA A 125 -8.79 4.05 2.80
CA ALA A 125 -10.05 3.59 2.26
C ALA A 125 -9.96 3.55 0.73
N SER A 126 -10.69 2.62 0.14
CA SER A 126 -10.94 2.57 -1.29
C SER A 126 -12.38 2.98 -1.58
N SER A 127 -12.64 3.39 -2.83
CA SER A 127 -13.99 3.71 -3.30
C SER A 127 -14.33 2.86 -4.51
N TYR A 128 -15.56 2.36 -4.55
CA TYR A 128 -16.11 1.64 -5.70
C TYR A 128 -17.31 2.43 -6.21
N LEU A 129 -17.19 2.99 -7.41
CA LEU A 129 -18.28 3.73 -8.02
C LEU A 129 -19.31 2.76 -8.59
N LEU A 130 -20.52 2.81 -8.05
CA LEU A 130 -21.68 2.12 -8.59
C LEU A 130 -22.45 3.10 -9.46
N ASP A 131 -22.58 2.77 -10.73
CA ASP A 131 -23.36 3.58 -11.67
C ASP A 131 -24.83 3.13 -11.69
N ALA A 132 -25.70 3.98 -12.24
CA ALA A 132 -27.12 3.73 -12.38
C ALA A 132 -27.40 2.49 -13.25
N ALA A 133 -28.33 1.67 -12.80
CA ALA A 133 -28.94 0.65 -13.66
C ALA A 133 -29.97 1.34 -14.56
N GLU A 134 -29.60 1.62 -15.81
CA GLU A 134 -30.52 2.23 -16.76
C GLU A 134 -31.48 1.21 -17.39
N MET A 135 -32.78 1.44 -17.25
CA MET A 135 -33.78 0.62 -17.92
C MET A 135 -33.78 0.93 -19.42
N THR A 136 -33.58 -0.10 -20.25
CA THR A 136 -33.57 0.10 -21.71
C THR A 136 -34.97 0.40 -22.25
N ALA A 137 -35.06 1.25 -23.27
CA ALA A 137 -36.32 1.61 -23.95
C ALA A 137 -37.11 0.38 -24.44
N ALA A 138 -36.42 -0.72 -24.79
CA ALA A 138 -37.07 -1.95 -25.23
C ALA A 138 -37.96 -2.59 -24.16
N ILE A 139 -37.62 -2.47 -22.87
CA ILE A 139 -38.43 -2.99 -21.75
C ILE A 139 -39.56 -2.03 -21.41
N GLU A 140 -39.27 -0.74 -21.45
CA GLU A 140 -40.22 0.35 -21.20
C GLU A 140 -41.40 0.29 -22.19
N ASP A 141 -41.14 0.01 -23.46
CA ASP A 141 -42.17 -0.05 -24.51
C ASP A 141 -42.95 -1.37 -24.57
N THR A 142 -42.43 -2.47 -24.03
CA THR A 142 -42.99 -3.83 -24.26
C THR A 142 -43.53 -4.54 -23.03
N VAL A 143 -43.04 -4.22 -21.83
CA VAL A 143 -43.35 -4.99 -20.60
C VAL A 143 -43.92 -4.11 -19.49
N PHE A 144 -43.52 -2.83 -19.40
CA PHE A 144 -43.92 -1.95 -18.31
C PHE A 144 -44.99 -0.93 -18.72
N ASN A 145 -46.03 -0.76 -17.89
CA ASN A 145 -47.09 0.26 -18.10
C ASN A 145 -47.33 1.07 -16.81
N GLY A 146 -46.26 1.37 -16.07
CA GLY A 146 -46.30 2.07 -14.77
C GLY A 146 -44.92 2.52 -14.29
N SER A 147 -44.87 3.16 -13.11
CA SER A 147 -43.62 3.61 -12.48
C SER A 147 -42.78 2.42 -12.00
N TYR A 148 -41.47 2.46 -12.24
CA TYR A 148 -40.52 1.51 -11.67
C TYR A 148 -39.61 2.20 -10.64
N TYR A 149 -39.15 1.42 -9.67
CA TYR A 149 -38.11 1.82 -8.72
C TYR A 149 -37.02 0.77 -8.80
N TYR A 150 -35.77 1.20 -9.01
CA TYR A 150 -34.60 0.36 -8.83
C TYR A 150 -33.81 0.89 -7.64
N GLY A 151 -33.23 -0.03 -6.88
CA GLY A 151 -32.32 0.27 -5.78
C GLY A 151 -31.15 -0.69 -5.85
N ILE A 152 -29.96 -0.22 -5.49
CA ILE A 152 -28.77 -1.05 -5.36
C ILE A 152 -28.59 -1.31 -3.86
N HIS A 153 -28.58 -2.58 -3.48
CA HIS A 153 -28.20 -2.99 -2.13
C HIS A 153 -26.69 -3.21 -2.11
N VAL A 154 -26.01 -2.56 -1.18
CA VAL A 154 -24.55 -2.65 -1.03
C VAL A 154 -24.26 -3.13 0.38
N ASP A 155 -23.50 -4.22 0.46
CA ASP A 155 -22.87 -4.69 1.69
C ASP A 155 -21.35 -4.46 1.54
N SER A 156 -20.70 -4.05 2.62
CA SER A 156 -19.26 -3.82 2.68
C SER A 156 -18.70 -4.46 3.93
N GLN A 157 -17.71 -5.33 3.76
CA GLN A 157 -17.04 -6.02 4.85
C GLN A 157 -15.52 -5.84 4.74
N LEU A 158 -14.84 -5.83 5.88
CA LEU A 158 -13.38 -5.87 5.94
C LEU A 158 -12.94 -7.31 6.21
N ILE A 159 -12.04 -7.80 5.35
CA ILE A 159 -11.46 -9.14 5.50
C ILE A 159 -10.11 -8.96 6.19
N SER A 160 -10.00 -9.45 7.42
CA SER A 160 -8.70 -9.54 8.07
C SER A 160 -7.92 -10.75 7.54
N PRO A 161 -6.57 -10.70 7.48
CA PRO A 161 -5.76 -11.80 6.96
C PRO A 161 -6.02 -13.16 7.61
N ASP A 162 -6.37 -13.18 8.89
CA ASP A 162 -6.68 -14.38 9.66
C ASP A 162 -8.09 -14.96 9.41
N HIS A 163 -8.95 -14.23 8.70
CA HIS A 163 -10.34 -14.59 8.42
C HIS A 163 -10.66 -14.66 6.92
N SER A 164 -9.65 -14.67 6.04
CA SER A 164 -9.87 -14.71 4.59
C SER A 164 -10.66 -15.93 4.10
N ASP A 165 -10.52 -17.06 4.80
CA ASP A 165 -11.14 -18.31 4.43
C ASP A 165 -12.67 -18.27 4.57
N ASP A 166 -13.20 -17.36 5.40
CA ASP A 166 -14.64 -17.17 5.61
C ASP A 166 -15.36 -16.67 4.33
N PHE A 167 -14.60 -16.07 3.39
CA PHE A 167 -15.11 -15.50 2.14
C PHE A 167 -14.93 -16.42 0.92
N LEU A 168 -14.39 -17.63 1.11
CA LEU A 168 -14.14 -18.57 0.02
C LEU A 168 -15.37 -19.37 -0.41
N ALA A 169 -16.39 -19.46 0.46
CA ALA A 169 -17.59 -20.23 0.18
C ALA A 169 -18.30 -19.70 -1.07
N ASP A 170 -18.63 -20.61 -2.00
CA ASP A 170 -19.29 -20.32 -3.28
C ASP A 170 -18.53 -19.34 -4.21
N GLY A 171 -17.31 -18.95 -3.83
CA GLY A 171 -16.44 -18.07 -4.60
C GLY A 171 -15.87 -18.73 -5.85
N ASP A 172 -15.37 -17.90 -6.76
CA ASP A 172 -14.62 -18.38 -7.90
C ASP A 172 -13.40 -19.22 -7.46
N SER A 173 -13.07 -20.26 -8.23
CA SER A 173 -11.90 -21.13 -8.00
C SER A 173 -10.57 -20.38 -7.81
N ARG A 174 -10.45 -19.14 -8.30
CA ARG A 174 -9.26 -18.28 -8.21
C ARG A 174 -9.22 -17.43 -6.93
N LEU A 175 -10.30 -17.37 -6.17
CA LEU A 175 -10.42 -16.48 -5.00
C LEU A 175 -9.43 -16.84 -3.88
N ALA A 176 -9.18 -18.13 -3.66
CA ALA A 176 -8.21 -18.58 -2.66
C ALA A 176 -6.78 -18.09 -2.97
N ASP A 177 -6.36 -18.20 -4.24
CA ASP A 177 -5.06 -17.72 -4.70
C ASP A 177 -5.00 -16.18 -4.65
N PHE A 178 -6.10 -15.51 -5.00
CA PHE A 178 -6.24 -14.05 -4.89
C PHE A 178 -6.00 -13.59 -3.44
N LEU A 179 -6.77 -14.08 -2.47
CA LEU A 179 -6.67 -13.63 -1.07
C LEU A 179 -5.31 -13.97 -0.46
N THR A 180 -4.79 -15.17 -0.72
CA THR A 180 -3.44 -15.57 -0.26
C THR A 180 -2.35 -14.67 -0.85
N GLY A 181 -2.46 -14.37 -2.15
CA GLY A 181 -1.48 -13.53 -2.82
C GLY A 181 -1.49 -12.09 -2.32
N ILE A 182 -2.66 -11.53 -1.97
CA ILE A 182 -2.75 -10.21 -1.32
C ILE A 182 -2.06 -10.23 0.06
N GLN A 183 -2.31 -11.25 0.88
CA GLN A 183 -1.69 -11.38 2.21
C GLN A 183 -0.16 -11.44 2.14
N ASN A 184 0.37 -12.20 1.19
CA ASN A 184 1.82 -12.32 0.98
C ASN A 184 2.41 -11.16 0.18
N ASN A 185 1.57 -10.27 -0.37
CA ASN A 185 1.94 -9.26 -1.36
C ASN A 185 2.76 -9.84 -2.53
N SER A 186 2.36 -11.03 -2.98
CA SER A 186 3.02 -11.77 -4.05
C SER A 186 2.08 -12.80 -4.64
N MET A 187 1.80 -12.68 -5.93
CA MET A 187 1.13 -13.74 -6.69
C MET A 187 2.15 -14.78 -7.13
N ASP A 188 1.69 -16.02 -7.30
CA ASP A 188 2.51 -17.14 -7.76
C ASP A 188 3.55 -17.66 -6.74
N ASP A 189 3.08 -17.97 -5.54
CA ASP A 189 3.82 -18.82 -4.59
C ASP A 189 3.71 -20.31 -4.95
N SER A 190 3.29 -20.66 -6.17
CA SER A 190 3.09 -22.05 -6.58
C SER A 190 4.42 -22.82 -6.53
N GLY A 191 4.55 -23.70 -5.53
CA GLY A 191 5.79 -24.44 -5.26
C GLY A 191 6.77 -23.79 -4.27
N SER A 192 6.47 -22.58 -3.76
CA SER A 192 7.20 -21.98 -2.65
C SER A 192 6.80 -22.64 -1.34
N SER A 193 7.76 -23.16 -0.58
CA SER A 193 7.55 -23.65 0.80
C SER A 193 7.79 -22.58 1.86
N ASN A 194 7.98 -21.33 1.42
CA ASN A 194 8.25 -20.23 2.33
C ASN A 194 7.05 -19.98 3.24
N PRO A 195 7.27 -19.72 4.55
CA PRO A 195 6.22 -19.32 5.48
C PRO A 195 5.36 -18.16 4.97
N ARG A 196 4.11 -18.12 5.43
CA ARG A 196 3.21 -16.99 5.21
C ARG A 196 3.71 -15.73 5.93
N ALA A 197 3.27 -14.56 5.47
CA ALA A 197 3.78 -13.28 5.95
C ALA A 197 3.61 -13.06 7.46
N GLU A 198 2.55 -13.59 8.06
CA GLU A 198 2.20 -13.48 9.48
C GLU A 198 2.97 -14.45 10.40
N VAL A 199 3.66 -15.43 9.83
CA VAL A 199 4.36 -16.46 10.60
C VAL A 199 5.82 -16.09 10.79
N ASP A 200 6.16 -15.63 12.00
CA ASP A 200 7.56 -15.41 12.36
C ASP A 200 8.35 -16.72 12.33
N SER A 201 9.40 -16.73 11.51
CA SER A 201 10.19 -17.93 11.20
C SER A 201 11.69 -17.63 11.23
N PRO A 202 12.55 -18.61 11.56
CA PRO A 202 13.99 -18.43 11.48
C PRO A 202 14.45 -18.26 10.02
N PRO A 203 15.63 -17.65 9.77
CA PRO A 203 16.16 -17.52 8.42
C PRO A 203 16.20 -18.83 7.64
N SER A 204 16.50 -19.95 8.31
CA SER A 204 16.58 -21.29 7.69
C SER A 204 15.26 -21.83 7.13
N ALA A 205 14.12 -21.26 7.50
CA ALA A 205 12.81 -21.65 6.98
C ALA A 205 12.53 -21.07 5.58
N PHE A 206 13.30 -20.07 5.14
CA PHE A 206 13.08 -19.38 3.88
C PHE A 206 13.99 -19.93 2.78
N ASN A 207 13.43 -20.03 1.57
CA ASN A 207 14.15 -20.19 0.31
C ASN A 207 13.97 -18.89 -0.50
N PHE A 208 14.95 -18.00 -0.44
CA PHE A 208 14.90 -16.71 -1.13
C PHE A 208 14.96 -16.82 -2.65
N SER A 209 15.52 -17.90 -3.19
CA SER A 209 15.60 -18.11 -4.65
C SER A 209 14.25 -18.38 -5.32
N THR A 210 13.23 -18.72 -4.53
CA THR A 210 11.85 -18.93 -5.01
C THR A 210 10.92 -17.80 -4.60
N MET A 211 11.43 -16.70 -4.04
CA MET A 211 10.61 -15.55 -3.69
C MET A 211 10.44 -14.63 -4.89
N ASN A 212 9.18 -14.24 -5.16
CA ASN A 212 8.90 -13.20 -6.12
C ASN A 212 9.15 -11.82 -5.48
N PRO A 213 9.69 -10.85 -6.24
CA PRO A 213 9.78 -9.47 -5.81
C PRO A 213 8.44 -8.89 -5.34
N GLY A 214 8.50 -8.10 -4.27
CA GLY A 214 7.34 -7.54 -3.60
C GLY A 214 6.84 -8.38 -2.42
N ARG A 215 7.18 -9.67 -2.34
CA ARG A 215 6.73 -10.56 -1.27
C ARG A 215 7.06 -10.03 0.13
N ILE A 216 6.06 -10.01 1.00
CA ILE A 216 6.22 -9.74 2.44
C ILE A 216 6.44 -11.07 3.18
N PHE A 217 7.35 -11.06 4.15
CA PHE A 217 7.63 -12.21 5.01
C PHE A 217 8.14 -11.75 6.39
N THR A 218 7.93 -12.55 7.43
CA THR A 218 8.43 -12.26 8.78
C THR A 218 9.54 -13.22 9.16
N MET A 219 10.74 -12.67 9.35
CA MET A 219 11.94 -13.43 9.67
C MET A 219 12.58 -12.89 10.94
N ALA A 220 12.72 -13.73 11.96
CA ALA A 220 13.36 -13.40 13.23
C ALA A 220 12.81 -12.11 13.88
N ASN A 221 11.49 -12.04 14.05
CA ASN A 221 10.73 -10.93 14.64
C ASN A 221 10.75 -9.61 13.86
N GLU A 222 11.25 -9.60 12.63
CA GLU A 222 11.19 -8.45 11.74
C GLU A 222 10.44 -8.81 10.46
N GLN A 223 9.53 -7.92 10.05
CA GLN A 223 8.84 -8.08 8.78
C GLN A 223 9.64 -7.39 7.67
N TYR A 224 9.87 -8.13 6.60
CA TYR A 224 10.65 -7.72 5.45
C TYR A 224 9.82 -7.79 4.18
N ARG A 225 10.29 -7.06 3.17
CA ARG A 225 9.88 -7.16 1.78
C ARG A 225 11.07 -7.64 0.96
N TYR A 226 10.83 -8.66 0.15
CA TYR A 226 11.79 -9.15 -0.83
C TYR A 226 11.82 -8.21 -2.03
N LEU A 227 13.01 -7.73 -2.41
CA LEU A 227 13.16 -6.76 -3.51
C LEU A 227 13.66 -7.43 -4.78
N GLU A 228 14.73 -8.21 -4.71
CA GLU A 228 15.28 -8.86 -5.89
C GLU A 228 16.23 -10.01 -5.58
N GLU A 229 16.41 -10.88 -6.57
CA GLU A 229 17.58 -11.72 -6.68
C GLU A 229 18.72 -10.92 -7.33
N MET A 230 19.89 -10.96 -6.70
CA MET A 230 21.13 -10.37 -7.19
C MET A 230 22.10 -11.47 -7.64
N ALA A 231 23.20 -11.07 -8.29
CA ALA A 231 24.23 -12.00 -8.70
C ALA A 231 24.79 -12.84 -7.53
N ASP A 232 25.31 -14.03 -7.84
CA ASP A 232 25.95 -14.96 -6.90
C ASP A 232 25.06 -15.47 -5.76
N GLY A 233 23.73 -15.55 -5.99
CA GLY A 233 22.75 -16.01 -5.01
C GLY A 233 22.57 -15.04 -3.84
N ASN A 234 22.90 -13.77 -4.05
CA ASN A 234 22.61 -12.72 -3.09
C ASN A 234 21.18 -12.23 -3.31
N HIS A 235 20.53 -11.73 -2.27
CA HIS A 235 19.16 -11.25 -2.34
C HIS A 235 19.06 -9.91 -1.63
N MET A 236 18.35 -8.95 -2.23
CA MET A 236 18.08 -7.68 -1.57
C MET A 236 16.71 -7.74 -0.89
N ILE A 237 16.69 -7.35 0.38
CA ILE A 237 15.47 -7.24 1.17
C ILE A 237 15.45 -5.88 1.87
N ILE A 238 14.26 -5.38 2.20
CA ILE A 238 14.07 -4.15 2.97
C ILE A 238 13.09 -4.40 4.09
N ARG A 239 13.27 -3.74 5.24
CA ARG A 239 12.26 -3.75 6.30
C ARG A 239 10.92 -3.32 5.71
N ASN A 240 9.84 -4.06 5.99
CA ASN A 240 8.53 -3.76 5.41
C ASN A 240 8.01 -2.41 5.92
N ASP A 241 8.29 -2.11 7.19
CA ASP A 241 7.84 -0.89 7.85
C ASP A 241 8.99 0.12 8.10
N THR A 242 8.63 1.40 8.28
CA THR A 242 9.53 2.51 8.56
C THR A 242 9.88 2.60 10.06
N ILE A 243 11.17 2.77 10.37
CA ILE A 243 11.62 3.19 11.70
C ILE A 243 11.44 4.71 11.80
N ARG A 244 10.38 5.14 12.49
CA ARG A 244 9.91 6.53 12.57
C ARG A 244 10.67 7.35 13.62
N ASN A 245 10.51 8.67 13.56
CA ASN A 245 11.22 9.67 14.37
C ASN A 245 12.73 9.73 14.10
N VAL A 246 13.14 9.50 12.86
CA VAL A 246 14.55 9.51 12.45
C VAL A 246 14.74 10.54 11.36
N SER A 247 15.62 11.52 11.58
CA SER A 247 15.97 12.48 10.54
C SER A 247 16.95 11.88 9.53
N TRP A 248 17.08 12.51 8.36
CA TRP A 248 18.06 12.11 7.36
C TRP A 248 19.49 12.12 7.94
N ASN A 249 19.81 13.11 8.79
CA ASN A 249 21.13 13.23 9.41
C ASN A 249 21.43 12.11 10.43
N GLU A 250 20.40 11.51 11.02
CA GLU A 250 20.52 10.44 12.02
C GLU A 250 20.49 9.04 11.39
N GLN A 251 20.18 8.95 10.09
CA GLN A 251 19.96 7.71 9.36
C GLN A 251 21.07 6.68 9.58
N GLU A 252 22.33 7.07 9.48
CA GLU A 252 23.46 6.14 9.63
C GLU A 252 23.55 5.53 11.04
N THR A 253 23.35 6.37 12.06
CA THR A 253 23.35 5.94 13.45
C THR A 253 22.23 4.94 13.71
N GLU A 254 21.03 5.22 13.19
CA GLU A 254 19.88 4.34 13.37
C GLU A 254 20.04 3.03 12.58
N LEU A 255 20.54 3.07 11.34
CA LEU A 255 20.83 1.86 10.55
C LEU A 255 21.83 0.95 11.28
N THR A 256 22.87 1.54 11.88
CA THR A 256 23.86 0.80 12.67
C THR A 256 23.25 0.20 13.93
N SER A 257 22.43 0.97 14.65
CA SER A 257 21.71 0.52 15.86
C SER A 257 20.77 -0.63 15.56
N TRP A 258 19.90 -0.47 14.56
CA TRP A 258 18.94 -1.49 14.13
C TRP A 258 19.64 -2.77 13.69
N TYR A 259 20.67 -2.68 12.84
CA TYR A 259 21.44 -3.85 12.41
C TYR A 259 22.07 -4.58 13.59
N GLY A 260 22.65 -3.84 14.55
CA GLY A 260 23.24 -4.41 15.77
C GLY A 260 22.23 -5.10 16.69
N GLY A 261 20.96 -4.74 16.60
CA GLY A 261 19.85 -5.37 17.34
C GLY A 261 19.23 -6.58 16.65
N LEU A 262 19.56 -6.87 15.39
CA LEU A 262 19.05 -8.05 14.68
C LEU A 262 19.52 -9.36 15.31
N ASP A 263 18.73 -10.42 15.09
CA ASP A 263 19.12 -11.77 15.46
C ASP A 263 20.46 -12.17 14.81
N GLY A 264 21.27 -12.92 15.56
CA GLY A 264 22.60 -13.35 15.11
C GLY A 264 22.57 -14.20 13.84
N GLU A 265 21.52 -15.00 13.62
CA GLU A 265 21.34 -15.77 12.39
C GLU A 265 21.08 -14.86 11.18
N VAL A 266 20.37 -13.75 11.37
CA VAL A 266 20.17 -12.74 10.32
C VAL A 266 21.48 -12.02 10.03
N GLN A 267 22.19 -11.55 11.05
CA GLN A 267 23.50 -10.89 10.86
C GLN A 267 24.52 -11.82 10.18
N ALA A 268 24.43 -13.13 10.41
CA ALA A 268 25.35 -14.11 9.82
C ALA A 268 25.23 -14.20 8.30
N ILE A 269 24.01 -14.09 7.75
CA ILE A 269 23.74 -14.19 6.31
C ILE A 269 23.86 -12.85 5.57
N VAL A 270 23.96 -11.72 6.28
CA VAL A 270 24.14 -10.40 5.66
C VAL A 270 25.50 -10.29 4.97
N GLN A 271 25.49 -9.78 3.76
CA GLN A 271 26.65 -9.65 2.90
C GLN A 271 27.34 -8.29 3.08
N PRO A 272 28.67 -8.24 2.89
CA PRO A 272 29.42 -6.99 3.01
C PRO A 272 29.11 -6.04 1.85
N ILE A 273 28.85 -4.78 2.18
CA ILE A 273 28.65 -3.68 1.22
C ILE A 273 29.67 -2.57 1.48
N ALA A 274 29.63 -1.49 0.70
CA ALA A 274 30.55 -0.36 0.84
C ALA A 274 30.64 0.16 2.29
N ASN A 275 31.84 0.50 2.73
CA ASN A 275 32.04 1.11 4.05
C ASN A 275 31.52 2.56 4.09
N GLU A 276 31.60 3.24 2.93
CA GLU A 276 31.10 4.59 2.71
C GLU A 276 30.51 4.66 1.30
N PHE A 277 29.43 5.43 1.13
CA PHE A 277 28.77 5.64 -0.16
C PHE A 277 29.18 6.97 -0.79
N THR A 278 29.46 6.96 -2.09
CA THR A 278 29.61 8.19 -2.88
C THR A 278 28.25 8.51 -3.50
N THR A 279 27.42 9.26 -2.76
CA THR A 279 25.98 9.40 -3.08
C THR A 279 25.67 10.42 -4.18
N GLY A 280 26.61 11.32 -4.49
CA GLY A 280 26.35 12.49 -5.33
C GLY A 280 25.33 13.44 -4.71
N MET A 281 24.76 14.33 -5.52
CA MET A 281 23.68 15.26 -5.11
C MET A 281 22.92 15.72 -6.35
N ILE A 282 21.59 15.61 -6.35
CA ILE A 282 20.75 16.03 -7.48
C ILE A 282 19.45 16.67 -6.98
N SER A 283 19.14 17.86 -7.51
CA SER A 283 17.92 18.58 -7.12
C SER A 283 16.67 17.95 -7.74
N PHE A 284 15.48 18.25 -7.19
CA PHE A 284 14.20 17.84 -7.80
C PHE A 284 14.07 18.29 -9.26
N ALA A 285 14.51 19.52 -9.55
CA ALA A 285 14.45 20.11 -10.88
C ALA A 285 15.39 19.40 -11.86
N ASP A 286 16.62 19.11 -11.43
CA ASP A 286 17.62 18.44 -12.28
C ASP A 286 17.27 16.97 -12.51
N ALA A 287 16.74 16.28 -11.49
CA ALA A 287 16.28 14.90 -11.60
C ALA A 287 15.04 14.76 -12.49
N GLY A 288 14.19 15.80 -12.55
CA GLY A 288 13.02 15.88 -13.41
C GLY A 288 11.94 14.85 -13.06
N LEU A 289 11.20 15.06 -11.97
CA LEU A 289 10.09 14.19 -11.56
C LEU A 289 8.99 14.14 -12.64
N ASP A 290 8.40 12.96 -12.83
CA ASP A 290 7.18 12.82 -13.62
C ASP A 290 5.97 13.47 -12.95
N ALA A 291 4.83 13.51 -13.64
CA ALA A 291 3.62 14.19 -13.15
C ALA A 291 3.02 13.53 -11.89
N GLN A 292 3.38 12.28 -11.59
CA GLN A 292 2.90 11.53 -10.44
C GLN A 292 3.93 11.47 -9.30
N ASN A 293 5.09 12.09 -9.48
CA ASN A 293 6.27 11.90 -8.62
C ASN A 293 6.62 10.41 -8.44
N TRP A 294 6.38 9.58 -9.45
CA TRP A 294 6.68 8.15 -9.41
C TRP A 294 8.12 7.88 -9.83
N MET A 295 8.59 8.47 -10.91
CA MET A 295 9.95 8.32 -11.43
C MET A 295 10.66 9.66 -11.63
N VAL A 296 12.00 9.61 -11.69
CA VAL A 296 12.87 10.73 -12.09
C VAL A 296 13.28 10.56 -13.56
N ASN A 297 13.22 11.58 -14.39
CA ASN A 297 13.46 11.41 -15.83
C ASN A 297 14.91 11.66 -16.26
N ASN A 298 15.75 12.20 -15.39
CA ASN A 298 17.06 12.74 -15.77
C ASN A 298 18.19 12.44 -14.75
N LEU A 299 18.13 11.26 -14.12
CA LEU A 299 19.21 10.74 -13.25
C LEU A 299 20.58 10.77 -13.95
N THR A 300 20.62 10.44 -15.24
CA THR A 300 21.84 10.38 -16.06
C THR A 300 22.62 11.69 -16.17
N SER A 301 22.01 12.82 -15.79
CA SER A 301 22.70 14.10 -15.71
C SER A 301 23.75 14.18 -14.59
N ASN A 302 23.70 13.29 -13.59
CA ASN A 302 24.65 13.23 -12.49
C ASN A 302 25.28 11.81 -12.36
N PRO A 303 26.54 11.62 -12.83
CA PRO A 303 27.21 10.32 -12.79
C PRO A 303 27.42 9.73 -11.39
N GLU A 304 27.62 10.58 -10.37
CA GLU A 304 27.81 10.12 -9.00
C GLU A 304 26.51 9.53 -8.45
N VAL A 305 25.37 10.20 -8.69
CA VAL A 305 24.06 9.69 -8.26
C VAL A 305 23.71 8.39 -8.98
N VAL A 306 23.93 8.31 -10.30
CA VAL A 306 23.69 7.08 -11.08
C VAL A 306 24.57 5.93 -10.62
N GLY A 307 25.81 6.23 -10.21
CA GLY A 307 26.77 5.23 -9.73
C GLY A 307 26.51 4.74 -8.31
N ASP A 308 25.67 5.42 -7.53
CA ASP A 308 25.34 5.06 -6.15
C ASP A 308 24.33 3.88 -6.10
N ILE A 309 24.68 2.76 -6.73
CA ILE A 309 23.91 1.50 -6.67
C ILE A 309 24.55 0.59 -5.62
N THR A 310 23.75 0.08 -4.69
CA THR A 310 24.26 -0.78 -3.62
C THR A 310 24.58 -2.17 -4.17
N GLN A 311 25.80 -2.64 -3.93
CA GLN A 311 26.26 -3.96 -4.34
C GLN A 311 27.08 -4.62 -3.22
N VAL A 312 27.20 -5.94 -3.31
CA VAL A 312 28.14 -6.70 -2.46
C VAL A 312 29.57 -6.34 -2.86
N ILE A 313 30.39 -5.97 -1.88
CA ILE A 313 31.78 -5.55 -2.08
C ILE A 313 32.70 -6.40 -1.22
N SER A 314 33.68 -7.04 -1.87
CA SER A 314 34.76 -7.75 -1.17
C SER A 314 35.59 -6.76 -0.35
N GLY A 315 35.72 -7.01 0.95
CA GLY A 315 36.38 -6.10 1.90
C GLY A 315 35.49 -4.98 2.45
N GLY A 316 34.19 -5.00 2.12
CA GLY A 316 33.18 -4.16 2.74
C GLY A 316 32.78 -4.60 4.14
N THR A 317 31.75 -3.95 4.70
CA THR A 317 31.20 -4.25 6.02
C THR A 317 29.80 -4.85 5.89
N ARG A 318 29.51 -5.89 6.68
CA ARG A 318 28.13 -6.42 6.83
C ARG A 318 27.33 -5.44 7.66
N ARG A 319 26.32 -4.80 7.05
CA ARG A 319 25.54 -3.72 7.69
C ARG A 319 24.24 -3.49 6.93
N ALA A 320 23.31 -2.82 7.60
CA ALA A 320 22.16 -2.22 6.95
C ALA A 320 22.56 -0.96 6.16
N PHE A 321 21.73 -0.60 5.19
CA PHE A 321 21.84 0.62 4.40
C PHE A 321 20.46 1.20 4.11
N ALA A 322 20.40 2.49 3.78
CA ALA A 322 19.22 3.08 3.17
C ALA A 322 19.39 3.09 1.65
N LEU A 323 18.34 2.81 0.90
CA LEU A 323 18.37 2.85 -0.57
C LEU A 323 18.77 4.26 -1.08
N SER A 324 19.50 4.31 -2.18
CA SER A 324 19.72 5.56 -2.92
C SER A 324 18.56 5.82 -3.88
N LEU A 325 18.57 7.00 -4.48
CA LEU A 325 17.70 7.31 -5.60
C LEU A 325 17.96 6.40 -6.81
N ALA A 326 19.21 5.98 -7.05
CA ALA A 326 19.54 5.05 -8.13
C ALA A 326 19.08 3.61 -7.84
N ASP A 327 19.21 3.15 -6.59
CA ASP A 327 18.65 1.85 -6.16
C ASP A 327 17.13 1.84 -6.38
N LEU A 328 16.43 2.86 -5.88
CA LEU A 328 14.99 2.99 -6.00
C LEU A 328 14.54 3.07 -7.47
N ASP A 329 15.18 3.91 -8.27
CA ASP A 329 14.85 4.08 -9.69
C ASP A 329 14.97 2.75 -10.45
N ARG A 330 16.09 2.03 -10.26
CA ARG A 330 16.31 0.72 -10.87
C ARG A 330 15.29 -0.32 -10.41
N LEU A 331 15.02 -0.39 -9.11
CA LEU A 331 14.05 -1.30 -8.49
C LEU A 331 12.60 -0.97 -8.87
N SER A 332 12.34 0.12 -9.59
CA SER A 332 10.99 0.50 -9.99
C SER A 332 10.80 0.59 -11.49
N ARG A 333 11.87 0.80 -12.27
CA ARG A 333 11.83 0.73 -13.73
C ARG A 333 11.84 -0.69 -14.25
N THR A 334 12.45 -1.59 -13.50
CA THR A 334 12.59 -2.98 -13.94
C THR A 334 11.28 -3.69 -13.64
N GLU A 335 10.51 -3.98 -14.68
CA GLU A 335 9.24 -4.70 -14.55
C GLU A 335 9.46 -5.99 -13.76
N GLY A 336 8.63 -6.22 -12.75
CA GLY A 336 8.65 -7.43 -11.94
C GLY A 336 9.75 -7.49 -10.87
N ILE A 337 10.45 -6.39 -10.55
CA ILE A 337 11.45 -6.34 -9.47
C ILE A 337 11.11 -5.20 -8.50
N GLY A 338 11.42 -5.40 -7.20
CA GLY A 338 11.42 -4.40 -6.14
C GLY A 338 10.06 -3.78 -5.82
N PHE A 339 9.67 -2.82 -6.66
CA PHE A 339 8.52 -1.94 -6.46
C PHE A 339 7.70 -1.80 -7.75
N PRO A 340 6.75 -2.72 -8.01
CA PRO A 340 5.97 -2.71 -9.24
C PRO A 340 5.00 -1.52 -9.36
N ASN A 341 4.65 -0.86 -8.25
CA ASN A 341 3.76 0.29 -8.21
C ASN A 341 4.06 1.17 -6.98
N SER A 342 3.39 2.33 -6.88
CA SER A 342 3.57 3.30 -5.79
C SER A 342 3.22 2.72 -4.42
N ALA A 343 2.14 1.94 -4.32
CA ALA A 343 1.74 1.29 -3.08
C ALA A 343 2.86 0.38 -2.53
N ALA A 344 3.53 -0.38 -3.41
CA ALA A 344 4.63 -1.27 -2.99
C ALA A 344 5.86 -0.53 -2.43
N ARG A 345 6.09 0.74 -2.83
CA ARG A 345 7.14 1.60 -2.25
C ARG A 345 6.75 2.19 -0.90
N GLY A 346 5.45 2.28 -0.65
CA GLY A 346 4.91 2.74 0.63
C GLY A 346 5.49 1.92 1.79
N GLY A 347 5.65 2.59 2.92
CA GLY A 347 5.78 1.97 4.23
C GLY A 347 4.85 2.71 5.17
N PHE A 348 4.72 2.27 6.43
CA PHE A 348 3.92 3.03 7.39
C PHE A 348 4.61 4.38 7.67
N GLY A 349 4.15 5.44 6.98
CA GLY A 349 4.78 6.75 6.97
C GLY A 349 5.84 6.96 5.88
N TRP A 350 6.58 8.05 6.03
CA TRP A 350 7.58 8.54 5.08
C TRP A 350 8.95 7.99 5.42
N TRP A 351 9.76 7.68 4.40
CA TRP A 351 11.10 7.15 4.62
C TRP A 351 12.16 7.79 3.73
N TRP A 352 13.34 8.01 4.31
CA TRP A 352 14.46 8.69 3.67
C TRP A 352 15.26 7.78 2.72
N LEU A 353 15.70 8.34 1.59
CA LEU A 353 16.77 7.81 0.76
C LEU A 353 18.11 8.40 1.19
N ARG A 354 19.22 7.68 0.97
CA ARG A 354 20.57 8.21 1.28
C ARG A 354 21.04 9.28 0.29
N THR A 355 20.38 9.44 -0.85
CA THR A 355 20.74 10.45 -1.85
C THR A 355 20.28 11.84 -1.39
N PRO A 356 21.17 12.84 -1.36
CA PRO A 356 20.77 14.19 -1.02
C PRO A 356 20.20 14.98 -2.20
N VAL A 357 19.25 15.87 -1.92
CA VAL A 357 18.72 16.85 -2.88
C VAL A 357 19.65 18.06 -2.96
N SER A 358 20.06 18.55 -1.81
CA SER A 358 20.95 19.71 -1.62
C SER A 358 21.73 19.52 -0.32
N VAL A 359 22.62 20.44 0.05
CA VAL A 359 23.31 20.40 1.35
C VAL A 359 22.38 20.43 2.57
N THR A 360 21.14 20.89 2.42
CA THR A 360 20.15 20.98 3.51
C THR A 360 18.93 20.10 3.33
N TYR A 361 18.69 19.51 2.15
CA TYR A 361 17.54 18.63 1.86
C TYR A 361 17.97 17.22 1.46
N GLY A 362 17.18 16.23 1.88
CA GLY A 362 17.33 14.82 1.53
C GLY A 362 16.17 14.33 0.67
N TRP A 363 16.42 13.35 -0.19
CA TRP A 363 15.35 12.67 -0.92
C TRP A 363 14.62 11.70 0.01
N GLY A 364 13.32 11.52 -0.20
CA GLY A 364 12.52 10.56 0.54
C GLY A 364 11.24 10.18 -0.20
N LEU A 365 10.53 9.23 0.38
CA LEU A 365 9.26 8.71 -0.13
C LEU A 365 8.16 9.10 0.85
N GLY A 366 7.02 9.55 0.31
CA GLY A 366 5.79 9.71 1.06
C GLY A 366 5.17 8.37 1.45
N SER A 367 4.13 8.42 2.29
CA SER A 367 3.38 7.22 2.73
C SER A 367 2.86 6.38 1.56
N HIS A 368 2.40 7.03 0.49
CA HIS A 368 1.90 6.37 -0.73
C HIS A 368 3.01 6.05 -1.76
N GLY A 369 4.29 6.10 -1.35
CA GLY A 369 5.42 5.74 -2.22
C GLY A 369 5.77 6.76 -3.31
N THR A 370 5.28 7.99 -3.21
CA THR A 370 5.64 9.10 -4.11
C THR A 370 6.98 9.73 -3.70
N LEU A 371 7.76 10.15 -4.68
CA LEU A 371 9.04 10.83 -4.49
C LEU A 371 8.85 12.25 -3.98
N GLY A 372 9.71 12.65 -3.05
CA GLY A 372 9.79 14.00 -2.54
C GLY A 372 11.01 14.18 -1.66
N GLY A 373 10.89 15.04 -0.68
CA GLY A 373 11.93 15.23 0.32
C GLY A 373 11.63 16.37 1.28
N ASN A 374 12.45 16.49 2.30
CA ASN A 374 12.34 17.52 3.32
C ASN A 374 13.75 17.90 3.83
N GLY A 375 13.83 18.88 4.72
CA GLY A 375 15.09 19.27 5.33
C GLY A 375 15.74 18.10 6.05
N ARG A 376 17.06 17.94 5.93
CA ARG A 376 17.77 16.76 6.46
C ARG A 376 17.71 16.61 7.99
N ALA A 377 17.47 17.72 8.69
CA ALA A 377 17.27 17.73 10.14
C ALA A 377 15.81 17.52 10.56
N PHE A 378 14.88 17.39 9.60
CA PHE A 378 13.48 17.15 9.90
C PHE A 378 13.30 15.72 10.41
N SER A 379 12.67 15.61 11.58
CA SER A 379 12.14 14.37 12.13
C SER A 379 10.69 14.58 12.51
N GLY A 380 9.90 13.51 12.51
CA GLY A 380 8.49 13.57 12.87
C GLY A 380 7.94 12.18 13.15
N THR A 381 6.73 12.15 13.73
CA THR A 381 6.06 10.91 14.14
C THR A 381 5.82 9.94 12.99
N ASN A 382 5.78 10.44 11.75
CA ASN A 382 5.55 9.68 10.54
C ASN A 382 6.73 9.73 9.57
N VAL A 383 7.93 10.16 10.00
CA VAL A 383 9.11 10.27 9.12
C VAL A 383 10.27 9.48 9.69
N GLY A 384 10.97 8.75 8.85
CA GLY A 384 11.98 7.82 9.32
C GLY A 384 12.84 7.19 8.23
N ILE A 385 13.32 5.98 8.50
CA ILE A 385 14.16 5.21 7.58
C ILE A 385 13.60 3.81 7.37
N ARG A 386 13.86 3.20 6.21
CA ARG A 386 13.62 1.78 5.95
C ARG A 386 14.95 1.08 5.70
N PRO A 387 15.48 0.36 6.70
CA PRO A 387 16.73 -0.38 6.53
C PRO A 387 16.62 -1.47 5.47
N ALA A 388 17.59 -1.54 4.58
CA ALA A 388 17.77 -2.60 3.60
C ALA A 388 19.00 -3.45 3.93
N LEU A 389 18.96 -4.70 3.47
CA LEU A 389 20.01 -5.69 3.61
C LEU A 389 20.24 -6.39 2.27
N ILE A 390 21.48 -6.79 2.01
CA ILE A 390 21.79 -7.82 1.03
C ILE A 390 22.15 -9.08 1.82
N ILE A 391 21.47 -10.19 1.55
CA ILE A 391 21.62 -11.46 2.28
C ILE A 391 22.00 -12.60 1.33
N ASN A 392 22.64 -13.63 1.88
CA ASN A 392 22.94 -14.88 1.17
C ASN A 392 22.97 -16.03 2.18
N GLN A 393 22.03 -16.98 2.07
CA GLN A 393 21.93 -18.10 3.01
C GLN A 393 22.97 -19.21 2.77
N ALA A 394 23.60 -19.23 1.60
CA ALA A 394 24.55 -20.28 1.23
C ALA A 394 25.99 -20.01 1.71
N LYS A 395 26.24 -18.87 2.38
CA LYS A 395 27.60 -18.38 2.69
C LYS A 395 27.81 -17.99 4.14
#